data_AF-A0A1J5U6N2-F1
#
_entry.id   AF-A0A1J5U6N2-F1
#
_cell.length_a   1.000
_cell.length_b   1.000
_cell.length_c   1.000
_cell.angle_alpha   90.00
_cell.angle_beta   90.00
_cell.angle_gamma   90.00
#
_symmetry.space_group_name_H-M   'P 1'
#
loop_
_entity.id
_entity.type
_entity.pdbx_description
1 polymer ?
#
loop_
_entity_poly.entity_id
_entity_poly.type
_entity_poly.pdbx_seq_one_letter_code
_entity_poly.pdbx_strand_id
1 'polypeptide(L)'
;MTKNLTIKNSTAEFLIFTTQAGKDNISVRVENEAVWLTQKLVAQLFECSADNISLHLKNIFQTGELDKNSVTEDFSVTATDGKNYNTKHYNLKAVIALGYRINSQKATDFRKWATQVLERYSVRGYVLDDVRLKNGAYLNPQYFKDLILEIRDIRESERNFYQQITDIYATAMDYDLDSNVTKDFFTTVQNKLHFATHDNTAAELMTKRADYQKDFMGLVTWKKAPNGKILKSDVVVAKNYLGRNEIKT
;
A
#
# COMPACT_ATOMS: atom_id res chain seq x y z
N MET A 1 12.21 -19.02 23.11
CA MET A 1 11.02 -18.19 22.81
C MET A 1 11.14 -17.68 21.38
N THR A 2 10.45 -18.32 20.45
CA THR A 2 10.37 -17.92 19.04
C THR A 2 9.54 -16.63 18.97
N LYS A 3 10.21 -15.49 18.71
CA LYS A 3 9.52 -14.22 18.44
C LYS A 3 8.65 -14.42 17.21
N ASN A 4 7.34 -14.18 17.35
CA ASN A 4 6.43 -14.08 16.22
C ASN A 4 6.87 -12.89 15.37
N LEU A 5 7.42 -13.18 14.19
CA LEU A 5 7.99 -12.19 13.27
C LEU A 5 6.90 -11.73 12.31
N THR A 6 6.43 -10.51 12.50
CA THR A 6 5.56 -9.80 11.57
C THR A 6 6.36 -9.44 10.32
N ILE A 7 6.06 -10.08 9.18
CA ILE A 7 6.77 -9.86 7.90
C ILE A 7 5.81 -9.20 6.90
N LYS A 8 6.23 -8.09 6.31
CA LYS A 8 5.49 -7.34 5.27
C LYS A 8 5.63 -8.00 3.88
N ASN A 9 4.66 -7.73 3.00
CA ASN A 9 4.43 -8.42 1.74
C ASN A 9 5.65 -8.45 0.77
N SER A 10 6.34 -7.32 0.56
CA SER A 10 7.52 -7.25 -0.33
C SER A 10 8.70 -8.12 0.13
N THR A 11 8.87 -8.22 1.45
CA THR A 11 9.89 -9.04 2.10
C THR A 11 9.57 -10.53 1.94
N ALA A 12 8.28 -10.87 1.93
CA ALA A 12 7.79 -12.23 1.77
C ALA A 12 8.00 -12.77 0.35
N GLU A 13 7.78 -11.95 -0.71
CA GLU A 13 8.05 -12.37 -2.10
C GLU A 13 9.54 -12.64 -2.34
N PHE A 14 10.42 -11.80 -1.79
CA PHE A 14 11.87 -11.98 -1.90
C PHE A 14 12.35 -13.26 -1.19
N LEU A 15 11.84 -13.53 0.03
CA LEU A 15 12.09 -14.78 0.74
C LEU A 15 11.65 -16.00 -0.09
N ILE A 16 10.56 -15.89 -0.86
CA ILE A 16 10.12 -17.00 -1.71
C ILE A 16 11.03 -17.22 -2.90
N PHE A 17 11.48 -16.15 -3.58
CA PHE A 17 12.49 -16.28 -4.65
C PHE A 17 13.69 -17.10 -4.15
N THR A 18 14.12 -16.88 -2.89
CA THR A 18 15.18 -17.66 -2.26
C THR A 18 14.79 -19.13 -2.03
N THR A 19 13.54 -19.43 -1.65
CA THR A 19 13.06 -20.82 -1.46
C THR A 19 12.80 -21.58 -2.77
N GLN A 20 12.32 -20.90 -3.82
CA GLN A 20 12.06 -21.50 -5.13
C GLN A 20 13.34 -21.73 -5.94
N ALA A 21 14.43 -21.00 -5.63
CA ALA A 21 15.70 -21.14 -6.32
C ALA A 21 16.40 -22.50 -6.12
N GLY A 22 16.05 -23.28 -5.08
CA GLY A 22 16.28 -24.73 -5.01
C GLY A 22 17.49 -25.24 -4.18
N LYS A 23 17.24 -26.41 -3.58
CA LYS A 23 18.09 -27.40 -2.86
C LYS A 23 18.75 -27.05 -1.52
N ASP A 24 19.16 -25.82 -1.27
CA ASP A 24 19.70 -25.44 0.05
C ASP A 24 18.81 -24.37 0.67
N ASN A 25 18.31 -24.63 1.89
CA ASN A 25 17.53 -23.65 2.65
C ASN A 25 18.40 -22.40 2.90
N ILE A 26 18.29 -21.39 2.05
CA ILE A 26 18.86 -20.06 2.29
C ILE A 26 18.18 -19.53 3.56
N SER A 27 18.89 -19.60 4.69
CA SER A 27 18.40 -19.18 5.99
C SER A 27 18.48 -17.67 6.10
N VAL A 28 17.37 -17.00 5.78
CA VAL A 28 17.29 -15.55 5.84
C VAL A 28 16.93 -15.10 7.25
N ARG A 29 17.66 -14.10 7.77
CA ARG A 29 17.35 -13.47 9.05
C ARG A 29 16.30 -12.39 8.86
N VAL A 30 15.31 -12.37 9.74
CA VAL A 30 14.28 -11.32 9.78
C VAL A 30 14.37 -10.60 11.11
N GLU A 31 14.57 -9.29 11.07
CA GLU A 31 14.67 -8.45 12.26
C GLU A 31 14.16 -7.05 11.96
N ASN A 32 13.36 -6.47 12.87
CA ASN A 32 12.70 -5.18 12.70
C ASN A 32 11.94 -5.05 11.37
N GLU A 33 11.18 -6.09 11.01
CA GLU A 33 10.41 -6.18 9.75
C GLU A 33 11.25 -6.17 8.46
N ALA A 34 12.58 -6.14 8.58
CA ALA A 34 13.51 -6.16 7.47
C ALA A 34 14.14 -7.55 7.31
N VAL A 35 14.36 -7.94 6.07
CA VAL A 35 15.13 -9.13 5.72
C VAL A 35 16.59 -8.77 5.62
N TRP A 36 17.43 -9.62 6.21
CA TRP A 36 18.87 -9.47 6.32
C TRP A 36 19.56 -10.74 5.83
N LEU A 37 20.48 -10.58 4.88
CA LEU A 37 21.29 -11.66 4.33
C LEU A 37 22.77 -11.37 4.50
N THR A 38 23.55 -12.39 4.85
CA THR A 38 25.01 -12.28 4.79
C THR A 38 25.47 -12.23 3.33
N GLN A 39 26.65 -11.69 3.09
CA GLN A 39 27.28 -11.70 1.78
C GLN A 39 27.34 -13.10 1.15
N LYS A 40 27.61 -14.13 1.95
CA LYS A 40 27.67 -15.53 1.52
C LYS A 40 26.31 -16.03 1.03
N LEU A 41 25.23 -15.67 1.74
CA LEU A 41 23.87 -16.04 1.34
C LEU A 41 23.44 -15.31 0.06
N VAL A 42 23.83 -14.05 -0.12
CA VAL A 42 23.54 -13.32 -1.38
C VAL A 42 24.34 -13.92 -2.55
N ALA A 43 25.58 -14.32 -2.31
CA ALA A 43 26.40 -15.01 -3.31
C ALA A 43 25.76 -16.34 -3.75
N GLN A 44 25.25 -17.12 -2.79
CA GLN A 44 24.50 -18.35 -3.05
C GLN A 44 23.19 -18.08 -3.80
N LEU A 45 22.42 -17.07 -3.40
CA LEU A 45 21.16 -16.68 -4.02
C LEU A 45 21.32 -16.38 -5.52
N PHE A 46 22.39 -15.68 -5.88
CA PHE A 46 22.67 -15.30 -7.26
C PHE A 46 23.67 -16.20 -7.97
N GLU A 47 24.03 -17.36 -7.38
CA GLU A 47 25.00 -18.30 -7.96
C GLU A 47 26.29 -17.61 -8.43
N CYS A 48 26.91 -16.83 -7.56
CA CYS A 48 28.17 -16.12 -7.85
C CYS A 48 29.14 -16.20 -6.67
N SER A 49 30.37 -15.70 -6.84
CA SER A 49 31.36 -15.69 -5.76
C SER A 49 31.09 -14.59 -4.74
N ALA A 50 31.45 -14.83 -3.48
CA ALA A 50 31.39 -13.80 -2.45
C ALA A 50 32.23 -12.57 -2.83
N ASP A 51 33.40 -12.76 -3.46
CA ASP A 51 34.25 -11.66 -3.92
C ASP A 51 33.54 -10.75 -4.93
N ASN A 52 32.73 -11.34 -5.82
CA ASN A 52 31.92 -10.57 -6.77
C ASN A 52 30.88 -9.70 -6.04
N ILE A 53 30.26 -10.23 -4.98
CA ILE A 53 29.36 -9.45 -4.12
C ILE A 53 30.11 -8.29 -3.45
N SER A 54 31.30 -8.54 -2.88
CA SER A 54 32.15 -7.50 -2.27
C SER A 54 32.46 -6.37 -3.26
N LEU A 55 32.84 -6.74 -4.48
CA LEU A 55 33.16 -5.78 -5.55
C LEU A 55 31.96 -4.91 -5.89
N HIS A 56 30.80 -5.51 -6.12
CA HIS A 56 29.60 -4.76 -6.46
C HIS A 56 29.10 -3.89 -5.30
N LEU A 57 29.14 -4.37 -4.06
CA LEU A 57 28.81 -3.55 -2.88
C LEU A 57 29.71 -2.33 -2.75
N LYS A 58 31.03 -2.52 -2.93
CA LYS A 58 31.99 -1.41 -2.92
C LYS A 58 31.61 -0.36 -3.96
N ASN A 59 31.28 -0.79 -5.19
CA ASN A 59 30.91 0.12 -6.27
C ASN A 59 29.58 0.83 -5.97
N ILE A 60 28.56 0.13 -5.45
CA ILE A 60 27.26 0.70 -5.05
C ILE A 60 27.45 1.84 -4.04
N PHE A 61 28.31 1.62 -3.03
CA PHE A 61 28.59 2.62 -2.01
C PHE A 61 29.43 3.78 -2.55
N GLN A 62 30.39 3.51 -3.45
CA GLN A 62 31.19 4.54 -4.09
C GLN A 62 30.37 5.46 -5.00
N THR A 63 29.37 4.93 -5.70
CA THR A 63 28.48 5.72 -6.55
C THR A 63 27.40 6.47 -5.75
N GLY A 64 27.28 6.22 -4.45
CA GLY A 64 26.23 6.80 -3.61
C GLY A 64 24.83 6.28 -3.94
N GLU A 65 24.69 5.14 -4.61
CA GLU A 65 23.38 4.54 -4.91
C GLU A 65 22.68 4.11 -3.62
N LEU A 66 23.46 3.59 -2.67
CA LEU A 66 23.02 3.26 -1.32
C LEU A 66 24.00 3.83 -0.30
N ASP A 67 23.46 4.34 0.81
CA ASP A 67 24.27 4.61 2.00
C ASP A 67 24.57 3.30 2.74
N LYS A 68 25.85 3.04 2.97
CA LYS A 68 26.34 1.82 3.63
C LYS A 68 25.72 1.62 5.01
N ASN A 69 25.56 2.68 5.79
CA ASN A 69 25.02 2.59 7.14
C ASN A 69 23.52 2.32 7.15
N SER A 70 22.79 2.71 6.11
CA SER A 70 21.35 2.43 5.98
C SER A 70 21.04 0.99 5.58
N VAL A 71 22.00 0.26 4.99
CA VAL A 71 21.76 -1.07 4.40
C VAL A 71 22.61 -2.20 4.99
N THR A 72 23.46 -1.88 5.98
CA THR A 72 24.36 -2.86 6.61
C THR A 72 24.11 -2.88 8.12
N GLU A 73 24.00 -4.08 8.70
CA GLU A 73 23.93 -4.28 10.15
C GLU A 73 24.91 -5.39 10.56
N ASP A 74 25.58 -5.23 11.70
CA ASP A 74 26.47 -6.24 12.26
C ASP A 74 25.69 -7.10 13.27
N PHE A 75 25.51 -8.39 12.96
CA PHE A 75 24.87 -9.32 13.88
C PHE A 75 25.89 -10.29 14.47
N SER A 76 25.77 -10.55 15.77
CA SER A 76 26.52 -11.63 16.42
C SER A 76 25.99 -12.98 15.94
N VAL A 77 26.87 -13.76 15.33
CA VAL A 77 26.60 -15.11 14.84
C VAL A 77 27.51 -16.08 15.57
N THR A 78 26.94 -17.10 16.20
CA THR A 78 27.70 -18.20 16.79
C THR A 78 28.07 -19.18 15.68
N ALA A 79 29.36 -19.34 15.43
CA ALA A 79 29.85 -20.30 14.46
C ALA A 79 29.84 -21.72 15.04
N THR A 80 30.04 -22.70 14.16
CA THR A 80 30.07 -24.14 14.51
C THR A 80 31.22 -24.50 15.46
N ASP A 81 32.23 -23.63 15.59
CA ASP A 81 33.33 -23.75 16.54
C ASP A 81 32.99 -23.22 17.95
N GLY A 82 31.75 -22.76 18.17
CA GLY A 82 31.27 -22.19 19.44
C GLY A 82 31.67 -20.74 19.67
N LYS A 83 32.39 -20.10 18.74
CA LYS A 83 32.82 -18.69 18.87
C LYS A 83 31.78 -17.75 18.27
N ASN A 84 31.62 -16.58 18.89
CA ASN A 84 30.77 -15.51 18.37
C ASN A 84 31.58 -14.59 17.46
N TYR A 85 31.10 -14.41 16.23
CA TYR A 85 31.66 -13.48 15.26
C TYR A 85 30.59 -12.45 14.87
N ASN A 86 30.99 -11.18 14.81
CA ASN A 86 30.13 -10.15 14.22
C ASN A 86 30.20 -10.26 12.70
N THR A 87 29.07 -10.62 12.09
CA THR A 87 28.95 -10.80 10.65
C THR A 87 28.07 -9.71 10.06
N LYS A 88 28.55 -9.08 8.98
CA LYS A 88 27.79 -8.09 8.21
C LYS A 88 26.63 -8.74 7.48
N HIS A 89 25.46 -8.16 7.67
CA HIS A 89 24.26 -8.50 6.92
C HIS A 89 23.78 -7.30 6.14
N TYR A 90 23.14 -7.58 5.02
CA TYR A 90 22.66 -6.61 4.06
C TYR A 90 21.15 -6.74 3.91
N ASN A 91 20.46 -5.60 3.94
CA ASN A 91 19.01 -5.60 3.83
C ASN A 91 18.53 -5.80 2.39
N LEU A 92 17.21 -5.92 2.21
CA LEU A 92 16.58 -6.12 0.91
C LEU A 92 17.00 -5.09 -0.16
N LYS A 93 17.21 -3.81 0.21
CA LYS A 93 17.64 -2.78 -0.76
C LYS A 93 18.99 -3.11 -1.37
N ALA A 94 19.95 -3.52 -0.54
CA ALA A 94 21.26 -3.94 -1.01
C ALA A 94 21.17 -5.19 -1.89
N VAL A 95 20.29 -6.14 -1.56
CA VAL A 95 20.13 -7.36 -2.38
C VAL A 95 19.50 -7.05 -3.74
N ILE A 96 18.51 -6.16 -3.80
CA ILE A 96 17.93 -5.69 -5.06
C ILE A 96 19.03 -5.04 -5.93
N ALA A 97 19.79 -4.09 -5.38
CA ALA A 97 20.86 -3.41 -6.11
C ALA A 97 21.91 -4.40 -6.67
N LEU A 98 22.27 -5.41 -5.87
CA LEU A 98 23.16 -6.49 -6.29
C LEU A 98 22.57 -7.34 -7.42
N GLY A 99 21.28 -7.71 -7.33
CA GLY A 99 20.59 -8.48 -8.36
C GLY A 99 20.57 -7.81 -9.74
N TYR A 100 20.62 -6.48 -9.79
CA TYR A 100 20.74 -5.73 -11.05
C TYR A 100 22.16 -5.65 -11.61
N ARG A 101 23.19 -5.84 -10.78
CA ARG A 101 24.61 -5.73 -11.19
C ARG A 101 25.26 -7.07 -11.48
N ILE A 102 24.78 -8.14 -10.86
CA ILE A 102 25.33 -9.49 -11.03
C ILE A 102 24.90 -10.08 -12.38
N ASN A 103 25.88 -10.65 -13.08
CA ASN A 103 25.66 -11.36 -14.33
C ASN A 103 25.61 -12.88 -14.08
N SER A 104 24.44 -13.39 -13.69
CA SER A 104 24.17 -14.82 -13.55
C SER A 104 22.77 -15.17 -14.05
N GLN A 105 22.49 -16.46 -14.25
CA GLN A 105 21.17 -16.93 -14.63
C GLN A 105 20.13 -16.59 -13.54
N LYS A 106 20.46 -16.84 -12.27
CA LYS A 106 19.59 -16.49 -11.13
C LYS A 106 19.35 -14.99 -11.02
N ALA A 107 20.37 -14.15 -11.24
CA ALA A 107 20.19 -12.70 -11.26
C ALA A 107 19.30 -12.26 -12.45
N THR A 108 19.39 -12.96 -13.58
CA THR A 108 18.49 -12.72 -14.73
C THR A 108 17.05 -13.08 -14.41
N ASP A 109 16.81 -14.22 -13.77
CA ASP A 109 15.47 -14.65 -13.35
C ASP A 109 14.90 -13.71 -12.29
N PHE A 110 15.73 -13.26 -11.35
CA PHE A 110 15.38 -12.21 -10.39
C PHE A 110 14.92 -10.92 -11.09
N ARG A 111 15.68 -10.44 -12.08
CA ARG A 111 15.31 -9.24 -12.85
C ARG A 111 14.02 -9.42 -13.62
N LYS A 112 13.80 -10.58 -14.27
CA LYS A 112 12.54 -10.88 -14.95
C LYS A 112 11.35 -10.82 -13.98
N TRP A 113 11.50 -11.43 -12.81
CA TRP A 113 10.49 -11.37 -11.75
C TRP A 113 10.24 -9.93 -11.28
N ALA A 114 11.30 -9.17 -10.98
CA ALA A 114 11.19 -7.78 -10.53
C ALA A 114 10.51 -6.88 -11.58
N THR A 115 10.85 -7.06 -12.87
CA THR A 115 10.19 -6.35 -13.97
C THR A 115 8.70 -6.66 -14.02
N GLN A 116 8.29 -7.93 -13.87
CA GLN A 116 6.87 -8.30 -13.84
C GLN A 116 6.13 -7.65 -12.66
N VAL A 117 6.76 -7.55 -11.49
CA VAL A 117 6.19 -6.86 -10.33
C VAL A 117 5.97 -5.37 -10.66
N LEU A 118 6.98 -4.70 -11.22
CA LEU A 118 6.90 -3.29 -11.60
C LEU A 118 5.89 -3.03 -12.71
N GLU A 119 5.77 -3.91 -13.70
CA GLU A 119 4.75 -3.84 -14.75
C GLU A 119 3.34 -3.96 -14.18
N ARG A 120 3.11 -4.95 -13.31
CA ARG A 120 1.81 -5.11 -12.62
C ARG A 120 1.45 -3.87 -11.81
N TYR A 121 2.41 -3.32 -11.08
CA TYR A 121 2.23 -2.10 -10.31
C TYR A 121 1.93 -0.90 -11.22
N SER A 122 2.66 -0.75 -12.33
CA SER A 122 2.48 0.37 -13.26
C SER A 122 1.09 0.40 -13.89
N VAL A 123 0.49 -0.76 -14.15
CA VAL A 123 -0.86 -0.86 -14.73
C VAL A 123 -1.95 -0.71 -13.68
N ARG A 124 -1.80 -1.32 -12.50
CA ARG A 124 -2.88 -1.43 -11.49
C ARG A 124 -2.79 -0.41 -10.37
N GLY A 125 -1.62 0.17 -10.12
CA GLY A 125 -1.31 0.97 -8.94
C GLY A 125 -1.07 0.15 -7.66
N TYR A 126 -1.12 -1.18 -7.73
CA TYR A 126 -0.89 -2.08 -6.60
C TYR A 126 -0.37 -3.44 -7.04
N VAL A 127 0.26 -4.19 -6.11
CA VAL A 127 0.65 -5.59 -6.29
C VAL A 127 0.15 -6.40 -5.10
N LEU A 128 -0.55 -7.51 -5.38
CA LEU A 128 -1.03 -8.45 -4.38
C LEU A 128 -0.51 -9.85 -4.72
N ASP A 129 -0.14 -10.61 -3.68
CA ASP A 129 0.16 -12.03 -3.80
C ASP A 129 -1.14 -12.84 -3.57
N ASP A 130 -1.94 -12.93 -4.62
CA ASP A 130 -3.27 -13.54 -4.59
C ASP A 130 -3.22 -15.03 -4.23
N VAL A 131 -2.15 -15.73 -4.61
CA VAL A 131 -2.00 -17.17 -4.39
C VAL A 131 -1.77 -17.45 -2.91
N ARG A 132 -0.90 -16.68 -2.25
CA ARG A 132 -0.72 -16.80 -0.79
C ARG A 132 -1.93 -16.32 -0.01
N LEU A 133 -2.57 -15.25 -0.49
CA LEU A 133 -3.80 -14.76 0.12
C LEU A 133 -4.87 -15.87 0.22
N LYS A 134 -4.96 -16.72 -0.81
CA LYS A 134 -5.87 -17.87 -0.86
C LYS A 134 -5.41 -19.06 -0.02
N ASN A 135 -4.11 -19.35 -0.01
CA ASN A 135 -3.56 -20.58 0.56
C ASN A 135 -3.20 -20.49 2.06
N GLY A 136 -3.41 -19.33 2.70
CA GLY A 136 -3.21 -19.18 4.14
C GLY A 136 -1.74 -19.18 4.60
N ALA A 137 -0.79 -19.17 3.68
CA ALA A 137 0.65 -19.18 3.95
C ALA A 137 1.13 -17.79 4.37
N TYR A 138 0.65 -17.31 5.51
CA TYR A 138 1.01 -16.01 6.05
C TYR A 138 2.07 -16.13 7.13
N LEU A 139 3.02 -15.21 7.08
CA LEU A 139 3.97 -14.96 8.17
C LEU A 139 3.35 -14.00 9.23
N ASN A 140 2.25 -13.30 8.89
CA ASN A 140 1.50 -12.44 9.80
C ASN A 140 -0.03 -12.67 9.67
N PRO A 141 -0.71 -13.20 10.70
CA PRO A 141 -2.17 -13.36 10.72
C PRO A 141 -2.95 -12.04 10.57
N GLN A 142 -2.32 -10.91 10.88
CA GLN A 142 -2.92 -9.59 10.85
C GLN A 142 -2.87 -8.95 9.46
N TYR A 143 -2.03 -9.45 8.54
CA TYR A 143 -1.85 -8.89 7.19
C TYR A 143 -3.17 -8.74 6.40
N PHE A 144 -4.00 -9.79 6.40
CA PHE A 144 -5.27 -9.75 5.70
C PHE A 144 -6.25 -8.75 6.32
N LYS A 145 -6.24 -8.61 7.65
CA LYS A 145 -7.06 -7.62 8.36
C LYS A 145 -6.60 -6.20 8.06
N ASP A 146 -5.29 -5.95 8.06
CA ASP A 146 -4.72 -4.64 7.76
C ASP A 146 -5.02 -4.23 6.31
N LEU A 147 -4.89 -5.16 5.36
CA LEU A 147 -5.27 -4.94 3.96
C LEU A 147 -6.75 -4.60 3.80
N ILE A 148 -7.64 -5.27 4.55
CA ILE A 148 -9.07 -4.93 4.57
C ILE A 148 -9.29 -3.52 5.13
N LEU A 149 -8.58 -3.15 6.21
CA LEU A 149 -8.70 -1.82 6.80
C LEU A 149 -8.20 -0.74 5.84
N GLU A 150 -7.09 -0.96 5.15
CA GLU A 150 -6.57 -0.04 4.15
C GLU A 150 -7.54 0.11 2.96
N ILE A 151 -8.08 -1.01 2.46
CA ILE A 151 -9.13 -0.97 1.42
C ILE A 151 -10.39 -0.25 1.91
N ARG A 152 -10.75 -0.40 3.20
CA ARG A 152 -11.88 0.32 3.79
C ARG A 152 -11.60 1.81 3.87
N ASP A 153 -10.45 2.25 4.36
CA ASP A 153 -10.04 3.66 4.39
C ASP A 153 -10.03 4.27 2.98
N ILE A 154 -9.52 3.53 1.98
CA ILE A 154 -9.60 3.95 0.57
C ILE A 154 -11.06 4.08 0.10
N ARG A 155 -11.94 3.16 0.51
CA ARG A 155 -13.40 3.19 0.19
C ARG A 155 -14.15 4.28 0.95
N GLU A 156 -13.72 4.62 2.15
CA GLU A 156 -14.28 5.67 3.03
C GLU A 156 -14.01 7.07 2.48
N SER A 157 -13.19 7.21 1.44
CA SER A 157 -13.33 8.36 0.53
C SER A 157 -14.75 8.34 -0.08
N GLU A 158 -15.66 9.15 0.48
CA GLU A 158 -17.13 9.19 0.29
C GLU A 158 -17.63 8.89 -1.14
N ARG A 159 -16.84 9.28 -2.15
CA ARG A 159 -17.16 9.10 -3.57
C ARG A 159 -17.40 7.65 -3.95
N ASN A 160 -16.68 6.69 -3.37
CA ASN A 160 -16.77 5.29 -3.77
C ASN A 160 -17.84 4.50 -3.00
N PHE A 161 -18.15 4.88 -1.77
CA PHE A 161 -19.21 4.24 -0.99
C PHE A 161 -20.61 4.61 -1.51
N TYR A 162 -20.85 5.89 -1.81
CA TYR A 162 -22.08 6.32 -2.47
C TYR A 162 -22.25 5.64 -3.83
N GLN A 163 -21.16 5.56 -4.61
CA GLN A 163 -21.17 4.89 -5.91
C GLN A 163 -21.50 3.39 -5.79
N GLN A 164 -21.01 2.70 -4.76
CA GLN A 164 -21.35 1.28 -4.55
C GLN A 164 -22.84 1.07 -4.25
N ILE A 165 -23.46 1.93 -3.43
CA ILE A 165 -24.90 1.82 -3.16
C ILE A 165 -25.69 2.09 -4.44
N THR A 166 -25.28 3.09 -5.23
CA THR A 166 -25.91 3.36 -6.53
C THR A 166 -25.73 2.21 -7.52
N ASP A 167 -24.55 1.60 -7.56
CA ASP A 167 -24.24 0.49 -8.46
C ASP A 167 -25.06 -0.76 -8.09
N ILE A 168 -25.19 -1.09 -6.80
CA ILE A 168 -26.02 -2.21 -6.33
C ILE A 168 -27.49 -1.94 -6.65
N TYR A 169 -28.01 -0.76 -6.35
CA TYR A 169 -29.41 -0.43 -6.64
C TYR A 169 -29.70 -0.45 -8.14
N ALA A 170 -28.75 -0.06 -8.98
CA ALA A 170 -28.86 -0.16 -10.44
C ALA A 170 -28.93 -1.59 -10.97
N THR A 171 -28.54 -2.60 -10.18
CA THR A 171 -28.72 -4.03 -10.54
C THR A 171 -30.10 -4.59 -10.19
N ALA A 172 -30.96 -3.81 -9.53
CA ALA A 172 -32.31 -4.24 -9.21
C ALA A 172 -33.14 -4.44 -10.49
N MET A 173 -33.99 -5.47 -10.50
CA MET A 173 -34.79 -5.85 -11.67
C MET A 173 -35.78 -4.75 -12.08
N ASP A 174 -36.21 -3.95 -11.12
CA ASP A 174 -37.17 -2.86 -11.20
C ASP A 174 -36.50 -1.48 -11.25
N TYR A 175 -35.18 -1.41 -11.46
CA TYR A 175 -34.46 -0.16 -11.56
C TYR A 175 -34.90 0.64 -12.79
N ASP A 176 -35.41 1.84 -12.54
CA ASP A 176 -35.68 2.87 -13.54
C ASP A 176 -35.16 4.22 -13.04
N LEU A 177 -34.26 4.83 -13.82
CA LEU A 177 -33.56 6.09 -13.49
C LEU A 177 -34.53 7.28 -13.43
N ASP A 178 -35.62 7.24 -14.19
CA ASP A 178 -36.61 8.31 -14.23
C ASP A 178 -37.72 8.15 -13.18
N SER A 179 -37.84 6.96 -12.57
CA SER A 179 -38.86 6.68 -11.57
C SER A 179 -38.69 7.53 -10.30
N ASN A 180 -39.82 7.90 -9.70
CA ASN A 180 -39.82 8.62 -8.42
C ASN A 180 -39.27 7.75 -7.28
N VAL A 181 -39.49 6.43 -7.33
CA VAL A 181 -39.00 5.48 -6.30
C VAL A 181 -37.46 5.50 -6.25
N THR A 182 -36.79 5.47 -7.40
CA THR A 182 -35.33 5.57 -7.49
C THR A 182 -34.81 6.90 -6.95
N LYS A 183 -35.47 8.02 -7.32
CA LYS A 183 -35.10 9.37 -6.85
C LYS A 183 -35.26 9.50 -5.33
N ASP A 184 -36.35 8.97 -4.78
CA ASP A 184 -36.63 8.98 -3.34
C ASP A 184 -35.65 8.10 -2.57
N PHE A 185 -35.31 6.93 -3.11
CA PHE A 185 -34.30 6.04 -2.53
C PHE A 185 -32.94 6.73 -2.41
N PHE A 186 -32.43 7.30 -3.50
CA PHE A 186 -31.13 7.98 -3.48
C PHE A 186 -31.11 9.20 -2.57
N THR A 187 -32.19 10.00 -2.59
CA THR A 187 -32.34 11.15 -1.68
C THR A 187 -32.36 10.70 -0.21
N THR A 188 -33.04 9.59 0.09
CA THR A 188 -33.13 9.04 1.45
C THR A 188 -31.78 8.51 1.92
N VAL A 189 -31.08 7.74 1.08
CA VAL A 189 -29.73 7.23 1.40
C VAL A 189 -28.76 8.38 1.61
N GLN A 190 -28.76 9.38 0.72
CA GLN A 190 -27.90 10.55 0.84
C GLN A 190 -28.15 11.31 2.14
N ASN A 191 -29.40 11.54 2.53
CA ASN A 191 -29.73 12.20 3.78
C ASN A 191 -29.34 11.38 5.02
N LYS A 192 -29.47 10.06 4.99
CA LYS A 192 -29.02 9.19 6.08
C LYS A 192 -27.50 9.25 6.26
N LEU A 193 -26.74 9.33 5.17
CA LEU A 193 -25.28 9.46 5.21
C LEU A 193 -24.85 10.83 5.77
N HIS A 194 -25.48 11.91 5.29
CA HIS A 194 -25.29 13.24 5.85
C HIS A 194 -25.58 13.26 7.36
N PHE A 195 -26.68 12.65 7.79
CA PHE A 195 -27.00 12.58 9.22
C PHE A 195 -25.98 11.74 10.01
N ALA A 196 -25.53 10.60 9.47
CA ALA A 196 -24.57 9.74 10.16
C ALA A 196 -23.16 10.36 10.31
N THR A 197 -22.75 11.22 9.37
CA THR A 197 -21.40 11.81 9.34
C THR A 197 -21.32 13.12 10.12
N HIS A 198 -22.39 13.92 10.13
CA HIS A 198 -22.36 15.25 10.73
C HIS A 198 -23.67 15.66 11.43
N ASP A 199 -24.50 14.70 11.85
CA ASP A 199 -25.74 14.88 12.64
C ASP A 199 -26.76 15.85 12.02
N ASN A 200 -26.71 16.05 10.70
CA ASN A 200 -27.61 16.95 9.97
C ASN A 200 -27.93 16.34 8.61
N THR A 201 -29.19 16.40 8.20
CA THR A 201 -29.58 16.14 6.80
C THR A 201 -29.02 17.20 5.86
N ALA A 202 -29.07 16.97 4.54
CA ALA A 202 -28.60 17.95 3.55
C ALA A 202 -29.30 19.31 3.72
N ALA A 203 -30.61 19.31 3.97
CA ALA A 203 -31.40 20.53 4.16
C ALA A 203 -31.08 21.25 5.48
N GLU A 204 -30.93 20.51 6.58
CA GLU A 204 -30.55 21.07 7.89
C GLU A 204 -29.13 21.65 7.84
N LEU A 205 -28.19 20.95 7.19
CA LEU A 205 -26.82 21.41 7.00
C LEU A 205 -26.80 22.75 6.25
N MET A 206 -27.51 22.82 5.12
CA MET A 206 -27.60 24.04 4.32
C MET A 206 -28.24 25.17 5.11
N THR A 207 -29.38 24.92 5.78
CA THR A 207 -30.08 25.95 6.58
C THR A 207 -29.20 26.48 7.71
N LYS A 208 -28.42 25.61 8.34
CA LYS A 208 -27.55 25.96 9.47
C LYS A 208 -26.29 26.71 9.04
N ARG A 209 -25.78 26.45 7.84
CA ARG A 209 -24.47 26.96 7.39
C ARG A 209 -24.54 28.08 6.36
N ALA A 210 -25.61 28.13 5.58
CA ALA A 210 -25.86 29.19 4.62
C ALA A 210 -26.16 30.50 5.35
N ASP A 211 -25.21 31.43 5.32
CA ASP A 211 -25.30 32.69 6.04
C ASP A 211 -24.73 33.82 5.20
N TYR A 212 -25.53 34.84 4.92
CA TYR A 212 -25.16 35.99 4.09
C TYR A 212 -24.06 36.85 4.73
N GLN A 213 -23.85 36.73 6.04
CA GLN A 213 -22.80 37.45 6.76
C GLN A 213 -21.42 36.78 6.65
N LYS A 214 -21.37 35.53 6.17
CA LYS A 214 -20.11 34.78 5.99
C LYS A 214 -19.58 34.93 4.57
N ASP A 215 -18.26 34.83 4.45
CA ASP A 215 -17.60 34.77 3.15
C ASP A 215 -18.21 33.65 2.29
N PHE A 216 -18.49 33.97 1.04
CA PHE A 216 -19.13 33.05 0.08
C PHE A 216 -20.43 32.41 0.59
N MET A 217 -21.19 33.08 1.45
CA MET A 217 -22.42 32.56 2.05
C MET A 217 -22.20 31.30 2.92
N GLY A 218 -20.97 31.07 3.38
CA GLY A 218 -20.58 29.86 4.13
C GLY A 218 -20.17 28.66 3.25
N LEU A 219 -20.07 28.83 1.93
CA LEU A 219 -19.54 27.82 1.02
C LEU A 219 -18.02 27.65 1.24
N VAL A 220 -17.57 26.40 1.37
CA VAL A 220 -16.16 26.01 1.51
C VAL A 220 -15.56 25.61 0.16
N THR A 221 -16.38 25.07 -0.74
CA THR A 221 -15.99 24.67 -2.10
C THR A 221 -17.15 24.83 -3.08
N TRP A 222 -16.88 24.97 -4.36
CA TRP A 222 -17.88 25.02 -5.44
C TRP A 222 -17.20 24.66 -6.77
N LYS A 223 -17.97 24.48 -7.85
CA LYS A 223 -17.46 23.93 -9.12
C LYS A 223 -16.24 24.65 -9.71
N LYS A 224 -16.06 25.94 -9.41
CA LYS A 224 -14.91 26.75 -9.86
C LYS A 224 -14.10 27.36 -8.71
N ALA A 225 -14.19 26.79 -7.51
CA ALA A 225 -13.42 27.26 -6.35
C ALA A 225 -11.90 27.14 -6.59
N PRO A 226 -11.06 28.01 -5.99
CA PRO A 226 -11.44 29.14 -5.12
C PRO A 226 -11.69 30.47 -5.87
N ASN A 227 -11.28 30.58 -7.15
CA ASN A 227 -11.21 31.87 -7.86
C ASN A 227 -12.31 32.09 -8.92
N GLY A 228 -13.32 31.21 -8.98
CA GLY A 228 -14.39 31.28 -9.97
C GLY A 228 -15.73 31.76 -9.41
N LYS A 229 -16.60 32.25 -10.29
CA LYS A 229 -17.95 32.72 -9.95
C LYS A 229 -18.81 31.59 -9.34
N ILE A 230 -19.51 31.91 -8.26
CA ILE A 230 -20.52 31.05 -7.63
C ILE A 230 -21.81 31.10 -8.45
N LEU A 231 -22.36 29.94 -8.79
CA LEU A 231 -23.63 29.80 -9.50
C LEU A 231 -24.74 29.41 -8.54
N LYS A 232 -26.00 29.70 -8.90
CA LYS A 232 -27.18 29.27 -8.11
C LYS A 232 -27.20 27.76 -7.88
N SER A 233 -26.72 26.99 -8.86
CA SER A 233 -26.57 25.53 -8.76
C SER A 233 -25.56 25.08 -7.71
N ASP A 234 -24.58 25.92 -7.35
CA ASP A 234 -23.59 25.59 -6.33
C ASP A 234 -24.16 25.77 -4.91
N VAL A 235 -25.11 26.71 -4.75
CA VAL A 235 -25.73 27.05 -3.45
C VAL A 235 -26.65 25.93 -2.94
N VAL A 236 -27.26 25.16 -3.85
CA VAL A 236 -28.21 24.08 -3.51
C VAL A 236 -27.53 22.73 -3.17
N VAL A 237 -26.20 22.68 -3.21
CA VAL A 237 -25.44 21.45 -2.97
C VAL A 237 -24.90 21.47 -1.54
N ALA A 238 -25.47 20.63 -0.66
CA ALA A 238 -25.10 20.56 0.75
C ALA A 238 -23.59 20.29 0.98
N LYS A 239 -22.97 19.46 0.13
CA LYS A 239 -21.54 19.15 0.17
C LYS A 239 -20.64 20.39 0.08
N ASN A 240 -21.09 21.45 -0.60
CA ASN A 240 -20.32 22.67 -0.77
C ASN A 240 -20.13 23.46 0.54
N TYR A 241 -20.89 23.14 1.59
CA TYR A 241 -20.80 23.74 2.93
C TYR A 241 -20.01 22.88 3.94
N LEU A 242 -19.45 21.74 3.52
CA LEU A 242 -18.68 20.85 4.38
C LEU A 242 -17.18 21.23 4.41
N GLY A 243 -16.60 21.18 5.60
CA GLY A 243 -15.16 21.38 5.80
C GLY A 243 -14.33 20.19 5.32
N ARG A 244 -13.02 20.39 5.08
CA ARG A 244 -12.10 19.32 4.65
C ARG A 244 -12.05 18.12 5.61
N ASN A 245 -12.31 18.33 6.90
CA ASN A 245 -12.28 17.27 7.90
C ASN A 245 -13.57 16.45 7.92
N GLU A 246 -14.70 17.02 7.48
CA GLU A 246 -16.00 16.35 7.47
C GLU A 246 -16.20 15.52 6.20
N ILE A 247 -15.51 15.86 5.11
CA ILE A 247 -15.47 15.07 3.87
C ILE A 247 -14.58 13.82 4.01
N LYS A 248 -13.78 13.74 5.09
CA LYS A 248 -12.83 12.65 5.36
C LYS A 248 -13.32 11.61 6.37
N THR A 249 -14.46 11.85 7.01
CA THR A 249 -15.10 10.93 7.97
C THR A 249 -16.01 9.96 7.23
#